data_AF-A0A2G5KFQ7-F1
#
_entry.id   AF-A0A2G5KFQ7-F1
#
_cell.length_a   1.000
_cell.length_b   1.000
_cell.length_c   1.000
_cell.angle_alpha   90.00
_cell.angle_beta   90.00
_cell.angle_gamma   90.00
#
_symmetry.space_group_name_H-M   'P 1'
#
loop_
_entity.id
_entity.type
_entity.pdbx_description
1 polymer ?
#
loop_
_entity_poly.entity_id
_entity_poly.type
_entity_poly.pdbx_seq_one_letter_code
_entity_poly.pdbx_strand_id
1 'polypeptide(L)'
;MRAIGYSRVFIFFLLAFNSSLVFCQRFYIDERKFYIEILGTEVTSFNASNTTRSKSKTLKTVHIRLKMATTDGEYALFDINKFSLIDESNKLRIRPIDVAHRMVMRELSFPRLATRPLEKPHPEVSEDISVVDSFYESEFDGYEIIEIPLAFGNLFKSQSQVTYFRPGTYRSKKLDFYFPFPKSSSIGVLYYGEEKVAIVVFK
;
A
#
# COMPACT_ATOMS: atom_id res chain seq x y z
N MET A 1 -18.48 63.62 -0.15
CA MET A 1 -17.64 62.55 -0.73
C MET A 1 -17.28 61.58 0.39
N ARG A 2 -17.88 60.39 0.41
CA ARG A 2 -17.57 59.31 1.36
C ARG A 2 -16.88 58.20 0.58
N ALA A 3 -15.59 58.06 0.77
CA ALA A 3 -14.84 56.86 0.43
C ALA A 3 -13.97 56.56 1.64
N ILE A 4 -14.13 55.38 2.23
CA ILE A 4 -13.19 54.60 3.04
C ILE A 4 -14.07 53.54 3.73
N GLY A 5 -14.17 52.37 3.12
CA GLY A 5 -14.99 51.27 3.63
C GLY A 5 -14.69 49.89 3.07
N TYR A 6 -13.62 49.73 2.28
CA TYR A 6 -13.34 48.46 1.57
C TYR A 6 -12.01 47.80 1.94
N SER A 7 -11.17 48.43 2.78
CA SER A 7 -9.81 47.91 3.06
C SER A 7 -9.78 46.70 4.01
N ARG A 8 -10.73 46.59 4.96
CA ARG A 8 -10.71 45.51 5.97
C ARG A 8 -11.33 44.19 5.50
N VAL A 9 -12.25 44.23 4.53
CA VAL A 9 -12.91 43.01 4.00
C VAL A 9 -11.96 42.24 3.07
N PHE A 10 -11.04 42.93 2.38
CA PHE A 10 -10.12 42.30 1.44
C PHE A 10 -9.00 41.50 2.14
N ILE A 11 -8.57 41.91 3.33
CA ILE A 11 -7.53 41.20 4.11
C ILE A 11 -8.05 39.87 4.68
N PHE A 12 -9.34 39.78 5.03
CA PHE A 12 -9.95 38.53 5.50
C PHE A 12 -10.03 37.46 4.38
N PHE A 13 -10.24 37.87 3.13
CA PHE A 13 -10.27 36.95 1.98
C PHE A 13 -8.89 36.37 1.64
N LEU A 14 -7.81 37.13 1.86
CA LEU A 14 -6.43 36.66 1.63
C LEU A 14 -5.93 35.67 2.71
N LEU A 15 -6.44 35.76 3.94
CA LEU A 15 -6.12 34.80 5.01
C LEU A 15 -6.88 33.48 4.86
N ALA A 16 -8.11 33.50 4.34
CA ALA A 16 -8.89 32.29 4.07
C ALA A 16 -8.35 31.45 2.90
N PHE A 17 -7.54 32.04 2.01
CA PHE A 17 -6.97 31.35 0.85
C PHE A 17 -5.66 30.59 1.15
N ASN A 18 -5.14 30.64 2.39
CA ASN A 18 -3.90 29.98 2.79
C ASN A 18 -4.09 28.66 3.54
N SER A 19 -5.33 28.19 3.76
CA SER A 19 -5.57 26.98 4.57
C SER A 19 -5.49 25.65 3.82
N SER A 20 -5.19 25.65 2.51
CA SER A 20 -4.76 24.42 1.81
C SER A 20 -3.25 24.27 1.89
N LEU A 21 -2.70 24.30 3.11
CA LEU A 21 -1.40 23.69 3.40
C LEU A 21 -1.58 22.19 3.17
N VAL A 22 -1.35 21.75 1.94
CA VAL A 22 -1.18 20.34 1.59
C VAL A 22 0.11 19.91 2.27
N PHE A 23 0.01 19.47 3.52
CA PHE A 23 1.12 18.83 4.22
C PHE A 23 1.43 17.52 3.50
N CYS A 24 2.36 17.60 2.55
CA CYS A 24 3.06 16.45 2.01
C CYS A 24 3.95 15.89 3.14
N GLN A 25 3.42 14.94 3.90
CA GLN A 25 4.18 14.31 4.98
C GLN A 25 5.08 13.22 4.39
N ARG A 26 6.40 13.41 4.54
CA ARG A 26 7.40 12.39 4.25
C ARG A 26 7.72 11.61 5.51
N PHE A 27 7.72 10.29 5.39
CA PHE A 27 8.10 9.36 6.44
C PHE A 27 9.38 8.66 6.03
N TYR A 28 10.38 8.65 6.90
CA TYR A 28 11.63 7.97 6.65
C TYR A 28 11.54 6.55 7.20
N ILE A 29 12.02 5.57 6.44
CA ILE A 29 11.97 4.15 6.79
C ILE A 29 13.31 3.46 6.48
N ASP A 30 13.52 2.25 7.01
CA ASP A 30 14.68 1.41 6.73
C ASP A 30 15.97 2.18 7.06
N GLU A 31 16.08 2.64 8.31
CA GLU A 31 17.21 3.45 8.79
C GLU A 31 17.42 4.75 7.98
N ARG A 32 16.32 5.35 7.51
CA ARG A 32 16.30 6.57 6.66
C ARG A 32 16.91 6.38 5.27
N LYS A 33 17.04 5.14 4.80
CA LYS A 33 17.45 4.85 3.43
C LYS A 33 16.41 5.28 2.40
N PHE A 34 15.13 5.20 2.77
CA PHE A 34 14.02 5.68 1.94
C PHE A 34 13.17 6.72 2.65
N TYR A 35 12.48 7.54 1.86
CA TYR A 35 11.29 8.24 2.30
C TYR A 35 10.05 7.75 1.55
N ILE A 36 8.93 7.72 2.25
CA ILE A 36 7.59 7.45 1.76
C ILE A 36 6.75 8.71 1.85
N GLU A 37 5.95 8.95 0.82
CA GLU A 37 4.94 9.99 0.77
C GLU A 37 3.60 9.36 0.38
N ILE A 38 2.56 9.53 1.21
CA ILE A 38 1.22 9.05 0.89
C ILE A 38 0.56 10.04 -0.09
N LEU A 39 0.16 9.54 -1.25
CA LEU A 39 -0.44 10.36 -2.32
C LEU A 39 -1.96 10.32 -2.32
N GLY A 40 -2.56 9.23 -1.82
CA GLY A 40 -4.01 9.09 -1.79
C GLY A 40 -4.46 7.71 -1.31
N THR A 41 -5.69 7.66 -0.81
CA THR A 41 -6.28 6.47 -0.19
C THR A 41 -7.75 6.39 -0.58
N GLU A 42 -8.21 5.25 -1.07
CA GLU A 42 -9.61 5.06 -1.49
C GLU A 42 -10.06 3.61 -1.27
N VAL A 43 -11.37 3.38 -1.21
CA VAL A 43 -11.96 2.03 -1.23
C VAL A 43 -12.30 1.68 -2.67
N THR A 44 -11.83 0.51 -3.13
CA THR A 44 -12.08 0.02 -4.49
C THR A 44 -12.59 -1.42 -4.48
N SER A 45 -13.17 -1.85 -5.60
CA SER A 45 -13.51 -3.25 -5.88
C SER A 45 -12.64 -3.86 -6.97
N PHE A 46 -11.76 -3.06 -7.58
CA PHE A 46 -10.87 -3.46 -8.66
C PHE A 46 -9.44 -3.05 -8.35
N ASN A 47 -8.51 -3.98 -8.59
CA ASN A 47 -7.07 -3.69 -8.58
C ASN A 47 -6.67 -3.32 -10.01
N ALA A 48 -5.90 -2.26 -10.22
CA ALA A 48 -5.66 -1.73 -11.56
C ALA A 48 -4.70 -2.57 -12.43
N SER A 49 -4.04 -3.59 -11.87
CA SER A 49 -3.39 -4.66 -12.64
C SER A 49 -4.40 -5.61 -13.32
N ASN A 50 -5.69 -5.57 -12.95
CA ASN A 50 -6.74 -6.54 -13.29
C ASN A 50 -6.45 -8.00 -12.91
N THR A 51 -5.32 -8.30 -12.26
CA THR A 51 -4.93 -9.68 -11.92
C THR A 51 -5.65 -10.22 -10.70
N THR A 52 -6.23 -9.35 -9.87
CA THR A 52 -6.92 -9.75 -8.64
C THR A 52 -8.24 -9.01 -8.49
N ARG A 53 -9.33 -9.76 -8.35
CA ARG A 53 -10.66 -9.25 -8.02
C ARG A 53 -11.11 -9.90 -6.73
N SER A 54 -11.37 -9.08 -5.71
CA SER A 54 -11.94 -9.56 -4.45
C SER A 54 -13.40 -9.13 -4.35
N LYS A 55 -14.31 -10.10 -4.40
CA LYS A 55 -15.71 -9.90 -4.01
C LYS A 55 -15.92 -10.63 -2.70
N SER A 56 -15.92 -9.87 -1.60
CA SER A 56 -16.18 -10.40 -0.26
C SER A 56 -17.38 -9.71 0.38
N LYS A 57 -18.13 -10.47 1.19
CA LYS A 57 -19.19 -9.90 2.04
C LYS A 57 -18.59 -9.15 3.22
N THR A 58 -17.46 -9.61 3.76
CA THR A 58 -16.84 -9.12 5.00
C THR A 58 -15.65 -8.18 4.76
N LEU A 59 -14.96 -8.32 3.63
CA LEU A 59 -13.77 -7.52 3.29
C LEU A 59 -14.05 -6.54 2.14
N LYS A 60 -13.46 -5.37 2.21
CA LYS A 60 -13.33 -4.38 1.13
C LYS A 60 -11.87 -4.30 0.69
N THR A 61 -11.60 -3.84 -0.53
CA THR A 61 -10.23 -3.53 -0.93
C THR A 61 -9.92 -2.08 -0.64
N VAL A 62 -8.93 -1.84 0.19
CA VAL A 62 -8.35 -0.53 0.44
C VAL A 62 -7.20 -0.33 -0.52
N HIS A 63 -7.27 0.73 -1.31
CA HIS A 63 -6.19 1.17 -2.20
C HIS A 63 -5.41 2.30 -1.53
N ILE A 64 -4.10 2.12 -1.38
CA ILE A 64 -3.18 3.12 -0.84
C ILE A 64 -2.14 3.42 -1.92
N ARG A 65 -2.15 4.64 -2.43
CA ARG A 65 -1.14 5.15 -3.35
C ARG A 65 -0.06 5.86 -2.57
N LEU A 66 1.19 5.45 -2.77
CA LEU A 66 2.34 6.09 -2.17
C LEU A 66 3.47 6.30 -3.17
N LYS A 67 4.38 7.22 -2.85
CA LYS A 67 5.65 7.39 -3.53
C LYS A 67 6.76 6.99 -2.57
N MET A 68 7.66 6.14 -3.04
CA MET A 68 8.93 5.83 -2.38
C MET A 68 10.07 6.48 -3.15
N ALA A 69 11.10 6.93 -2.45
CA ALA A 69 12.39 7.30 -3.04
C ALA A 69 13.53 7.14 -2.04
N THR A 70 14.73 6.83 -2.55
CA THR A 70 15.94 6.84 -1.74
C THR A 70 16.30 8.25 -1.31
N THR A 71 16.93 8.36 -0.13
CA THR A 71 17.34 9.65 0.43
C THR A 71 18.62 10.19 -0.20
N ASP A 72 19.54 9.30 -0.59
CA ASP A 72 20.78 9.62 -1.29
C ASP A 72 20.62 9.74 -2.82
N GLY A 73 19.50 9.23 -3.36
CA GLY A 73 19.25 9.20 -4.80
C GLY A 73 19.92 8.03 -5.53
N GLU A 74 20.52 7.08 -4.83
CA GLU A 74 21.08 5.87 -5.41
C GLU A 74 20.04 4.75 -5.50
N TYR A 75 20.36 3.67 -6.20
CA TYR A 75 19.50 2.48 -6.23
C TYR A 75 19.71 1.68 -4.95
N ALA A 76 18.61 1.36 -4.26
CA ALA A 76 18.64 0.57 -3.04
C ALA A 76 17.64 -0.59 -3.13
N LEU A 77 17.98 -1.72 -2.50
CA LEU A 77 17.04 -2.82 -2.28
C LEU A 77 15.89 -2.32 -1.42
N PHE A 78 14.67 -2.47 -1.93
CA PHE A 78 13.42 -2.12 -1.29
C PHE A 78 12.57 -3.38 -1.18
N ASP A 79 12.20 -3.71 0.05
CA ASP A 79 11.36 -4.86 0.34
C ASP A 79 9.91 -4.43 0.56
N ILE A 80 9.00 -4.94 -0.27
CA ILE A 80 7.58 -4.62 -0.22
C ILE A 80 6.85 -5.42 0.85
N ASN A 81 7.36 -6.60 1.21
CA ASN A 81 6.66 -7.48 2.16
C ASN A 81 6.70 -6.96 3.59
N LYS A 82 7.62 -6.04 3.89
CA LYS A 82 7.63 -5.28 5.15
C LYS A 82 6.37 -4.43 5.35
N PHE A 83 5.62 -4.10 4.30
CA PHE A 83 4.38 -3.33 4.48
C PHE A 83 3.28 -4.16 5.13
N SER A 84 2.64 -3.57 6.14
CA SER A 84 1.42 -4.11 6.73
C SER A 84 0.41 -3.00 7.02
N LEU A 85 -0.87 -3.32 6.86
CA LEU A 85 -1.97 -2.45 7.27
C LEU A 85 -2.62 -3.07 8.51
N ILE A 86 -2.56 -2.33 9.61
CA ILE A 86 -3.00 -2.77 10.92
C ILE A 86 -4.40 -2.24 11.22
N ASP A 87 -5.31 -3.13 11.60
CA ASP A 87 -6.57 -2.80 12.25
C ASP A 87 -6.38 -2.92 13.76
N GLU A 88 -6.18 -1.80 14.44
CA GLU A 88 -5.97 -1.77 15.89
C GLU A 88 -7.22 -2.21 16.68
N SER A 89 -8.41 -2.00 16.12
CA SER A 89 -9.68 -2.27 16.81
C SER A 89 -9.97 -3.77 16.84
N ASN A 90 -9.76 -4.45 15.72
CA ASN A 90 -9.99 -5.89 15.61
C ASN A 90 -8.71 -6.71 15.84
N LYS A 91 -7.57 -6.04 16.13
CA LYS A 91 -6.25 -6.67 16.27
C LYS A 91 -5.89 -7.53 15.05
N LEU A 92 -5.99 -6.94 13.86
CA LEU A 92 -5.66 -7.63 12.61
C LEU A 92 -4.42 -7.02 11.96
N ARG A 93 -3.55 -7.87 11.43
CA ARG A 93 -2.40 -7.49 10.62
C ARG A 93 -2.57 -8.03 9.21
N ILE A 94 -2.52 -7.13 8.24
CA ILE A 94 -2.95 -7.44 6.87
C ILE A 94 -1.83 -7.09 5.90
N ARG A 95 -1.40 -8.07 5.10
CA ARG A 95 -0.46 -7.85 3.99
C ARG A 95 -1.18 -7.35 2.73
N PRO A 96 -0.50 -6.65 1.81
CA PRO A 96 -1.10 -6.32 0.53
C PRO A 96 -1.31 -7.60 -0.31
N ILE A 97 -2.45 -7.69 -0.99
CA ILE A 97 -2.75 -8.80 -1.92
C ILE A 97 -2.24 -8.50 -3.34
N ASP A 98 -2.06 -7.23 -3.66
CA ASP A 98 -1.47 -6.78 -4.90
C ASP A 98 -0.71 -5.48 -4.65
N VAL A 99 0.40 -5.34 -5.35
CA VAL A 99 1.17 -4.10 -5.40
C VAL A 99 1.49 -3.87 -6.86
N ALA A 100 1.16 -2.67 -7.32
CA ALA A 100 1.38 -2.28 -8.70
C ALA A 100 2.20 -1.00 -8.78
N HIS A 101 2.79 -0.78 -9.95
CA HIS A 101 3.44 0.47 -10.28
C HIS A 101 3.17 0.83 -11.73
N ARG A 102 3.15 2.12 -12.04
CA ARG A 102 3.02 2.59 -13.42
C ARG A 102 4.38 2.63 -14.12
N MET A 103 4.44 2.01 -15.30
CA MET A 103 5.53 2.17 -16.25
C MET A 103 4.95 2.77 -17.54
N VAL A 104 5.19 4.06 -17.75
CA VAL A 104 4.74 4.86 -18.90
C VAL A 104 3.21 4.80 -19.10
N MET A 105 2.70 3.83 -19.86
CA MET A 105 1.29 3.65 -20.22
C MET A 105 0.65 2.37 -19.63
N ARG A 106 1.42 1.54 -18.90
CA ARG A 106 0.93 0.27 -18.35
C ARG A 106 1.18 0.19 -16.85
N GLU A 107 0.18 -0.32 -16.14
CA GLU A 107 0.32 -0.70 -14.74
C GLU A 107 0.86 -2.14 -14.68
N LEU A 108 1.95 -2.32 -13.94
CA LEU A 108 2.64 -3.60 -13.78
C LEU A 108 2.57 -4.02 -12.32
N SER A 109 2.03 -5.21 -12.07
CA SER A 109 2.14 -5.85 -10.75
C SER A 109 3.60 -6.18 -10.46
N PHE A 110 3.95 -6.12 -9.18
CA PHE A 110 5.24 -6.62 -8.71
C PHE A 110 5.33 -8.14 -8.90
N PRO A 111 6.51 -8.69 -9.22
CA PRO A 111 6.69 -10.13 -9.35
C PRO A 111 6.29 -10.84 -8.06
N ARG A 112 5.34 -11.78 -8.16
CA ARG A 112 4.86 -12.55 -7.01
C ARG A 112 5.67 -13.84 -6.84
N LEU A 113 5.77 -14.24 -5.58
CA LEU A 113 6.39 -15.46 -5.12
C LEU A 113 5.38 -16.31 -4.35
N ALA A 114 5.39 -17.61 -4.57
CA ALA A 114 4.55 -18.55 -3.84
C ALA A 114 5.19 -18.89 -2.48
N THR A 115 4.37 -18.94 -1.43
CA THR A 115 4.80 -19.37 -0.08
C THR A 115 5.10 -20.87 0.01
N ARG A 116 4.56 -21.66 -0.92
CA ARG A 116 4.79 -23.10 -1.05
C ARG A 116 4.95 -23.48 -2.53
N PRO A 117 5.57 -24.62 -2.84
CA PRO A 117 5.71 -25.08 -4.21
C PRO A 117 4.37 -25.14 -4.95
N LEU A 118 4.38 -24.72 -6.21
CA LEU A 118 3.27 -24.82 -7.13
C LEU A 118 3.23 -26.24 -7.69
N GLU A 119 2.03 -26.76 -7.90
CA GLU A 119 1.91 -28.05 -8.60
C GLU A 119 2.27 -27.90 -10.08
N LYS A 120 2.06 -26.69 -10.62
CA LYS A 120 2.36 -26.33 -12.00
C LYS A 120 2.86 -24.88 -12.06
N PRO A 121 3.87 -24.60 -12.91
CA PRO A 121 4.31 -23.23 -13.15
C PRO A 121 3.15 -22.34 -13.62
N HIS A 122 3.12 -21.10 -13.13
CA HIS A 122 2.12 -20.11 -13.51
C HIS A 122 2.82 -18.80 -13.90
N PRO A 123 2.40 -18.09 -14.97
CA PRO A 123 3.09 -16.90 -15.44
C PRO A 123 3.07 -15.72 -14.45
N GLU A 124 2.07 -15.67 -13.56
CA GLU A 124 1.91 -14.57 -12.60
C GLU A 124 2.56 -14.81 -11.23
N VAL A 125 3.03 -16.03 -10.95
CA VAL A 125 3.64 -16.39 -9.66
C VAL A 125 4.81 -17.34 -9.88
N SER A 126 5.95 -17.00 -9.30
CA SER A 126 7.18 -17.79 -9.37
C SER A 126 7.50 -18.45 -8.03
N GLU A 127 8.38 -19.45 -8.04
CA GLU A 127 8.94 -20.05 -6.83
C GLU A 127 10.40 -19.60 -6.70
N ASP A 128 10.79 -19.19 -5.50
CA ASP A 128 12.16 -18.82 -5.19
C ASP A 128 12.39 -18.94 -3.68
N ILE A 129 12.89 -20.10 -3.24
CA ILE A 129 13.12 -20.39 -1.82
C ILE A 129 14.24 -19.54 -1.20
N SER A 130 15.03 -18.84 -2.02
CA SER A 130 16.11 -17.98 -1.53
C SER A 130 15.61 -16.62 -1.03
N VAL A 131 14.38 -16.25 -1.40
CA VAL A 131 13.75 -15.01 -0.94
C VAL A 131 12.92 -15.31 0.30
N VAL A 132 13.28 -14.67 1.41
CA VAL A 132 12.54 -14.77 2.68
C VAL A 132 11.33 -13.84 2.62
N ASP A 133 10.19 -14.30 3.15
CA ASP A 133 9.00 -13.47 3.32
C ASP A 133 9.15 -12.58 4.57
N SER A 134 9.72 -11.39 4.38
CA SER A 134 9.99 -10.43 5.46
C SER A 134 8.73 -9.86 6.13
N PHE A 135 7.53 -10.18 5.64
CA PHE A 135 6.31 -9.89 6.38
C PHE A 135 6.34 -10.54 7.77
N TYR A 136 6.92 -11.74 7.88
CA TYR A 136 7.00 -12.46 9.16
C TYR A 136 8.18 -12.05 10.05
N GLU A 137 9.07 -11.17 9.60
CA GLU A 137 10.21 -10.71 10.40
C GLU A 137 9.84 -9.68 11.46
N SER A 138 8.72 -8.97 11.30
CA SER A 138 8.21 -8.03 12.30
C SER A 138 7.13 -8.69 13.14
N GLU A 139 7.20 -8.53 14.45
CA GLU A 139 6.24 -9.09 15.39
C GLU A 139 5.21 -8.03 15.79
N PHE A 140 3.93 -8.40 15.76
CA PHE A 140 2.83 -7.56 16.24
C PHE A 140 2.03 -8.37 17.26
N ASP A 141 2.45 -8.28 18.52
CA ASP A 141 1.90 -9.10 19.60
C ASP A 141 0.38 -8.97 19.75
N GLY A 142 -0.29 -10.10 19.75
CA GLY A 142 -1.74 -10.19 19.87
C GLY A 142 -2.52 -9.81 18.61
N TYR A 143 -1.86 -9.65 17.45
CA TYR A 143 -2.53 -9.43 16.18
C TYR A 143 -2.69 -10.73 15.38
N GLU A 144 -3.90 -10.99 14.90
CA GLU A 144 -4.18 -12.07 13.96
C GLU A 144 -3.74 -11.65 12.55
N ILE A 145 -3.01 -12.52 11.86
CA ILE A 145 -2.59 -12.29 10.47
C ILE A 145 -3.70 -12.71 9.52
N ILE A 146 -4.14 -11.80 8.66
CA ILE A 146 -5.04 -12.12 7.55
C ILE A 146 -4.22 -12.32 6.28
N GLU A 147 -4.24 -13.55 5.78
CA GLU A 147 -3.71 -13.91 4.47
C GLU A 147 -4.85 -14.32 3.54
N ILE A 148 -4.91 -13.69 2.38
CA ILE A 148 -5.91 -14.01 1.36
C ILE A 148 -5.23 -14.86 0.29
N PRO A 149 -5.53 -16.17 0.20
CA PRO A 149 -4.99 -16.98 -0.86
C PRO A 149 -5.60 -16.57 -2.21
N LEU A 150 -4.74 -16.40 -3.21
CA LEU A 150 -5.13 -16.10 -4.57
C LEU A 150 -5.25 -17.39 -5.37
N ALA A 151 -6.33 -17.53 -6.13
CA ALA A 151 -6.53 -18.67 -7.01
C ALA A 151 -5.77 -18.45 -8.33
N PHE A 152 -4.79 -19.30 -8.61
CA PHE A 152 -4.04 -19.32 -9.87
C PHE A 152 -4.49 -20.49 -10.73
N GLY A 153 -4.64 -20.29 -12.04
CA GLY A 153 -5.16 -21.30 -12.97
C GLY A 153 -6.56 -20.98 -13.48
N ASN A 154 -7.27 -22.00 -13.98
CA ASN A 154 -8.60 -21.83 -14.57
C ASN A 154 -9.71 -22.28 -13.61
N LEU A 155 -10.97 -22.00 -13.96
CA LEU A 155 -12.16 -22.32 -13.16
C LEU A 155 -12.27 -23.79 -12.72
N PHE A 156 -11.63 -24.72 -13.45
CA PHE A 156 -11.73 -26.16 -13.21
C PHE A 156 -10.52 -26.73 -12.45
N LYS A 157 -9.37 -26.03 -12.52
CA LYS A 157 -8.10 -26.42 -11.90
C LYS A 157 -7.40 -25.16 -11.41
N SER A 158 -7.89 -24.64 -10.30
CA SER A 158 -7.29 -23.49 -9.62
C SER A 158 -6.51 -23.94 -8.39
N GLN A 159 -5.26 -23.48 -8.27
CA GLN A 159 -4.45 -23.66 -7.09
C GLN A 159 -4.47 -22.37 -6.27
N SER A 160 -5.04 -22.44 -5.06
CA SER A 160 -5.06 -21.29 -4.13
C SER A 160 -3.72 -21.18 -3.40
N GLN A 161 -3.09 -20.01 -3.47
CA GLN A 161 -1.77 -19.76 -2.89
C GLN A 161 -1.72 -18.42 -2.20
N VAL A 162 -1.16 -18.39 -0.99
CA VAL A 162 -0.70 -17.13 -0.41
C VAL A 162 0.59 -16.76 -1.12
N THR A 163 0.67 -15.51 -1.56
CA THR A 163 1.84 -14.98 -2.26
C THR A 163 2.42 -13.79 -1.54
N TYR A 164 3.71 -13.58 -1.77
CA TYR A 164 4.46 -12.39 -1.37
C TYR A 164 5.19 -11.84 -2.61
N PHE A 165 5.92 -10.74 -2.47
CA PHE A 165 6.54 -10.03 -3.59
C PHE A 165 8.05 -10.20 -3.57
N ARG A 166 8.67 -10.35 -4.74
CA ARG A 166 10.14 -10.33 -4.82
C ARG A 166 10.65 -8.90 -4.50
N PRO A 167 11.55 -8.72 -3.51
CA PRO A 167 12.21 -7.44 -3.27
C PRO A 167 12.97 -6.98 -4.51
N GLY A 168 13.12 -5.66 -4.69
CA GLY A 168 13.76 -5.12 -5.89
C GLY A 168 14.55 -3.85 -5.61
N THR A 169 15.49 -3.53 -6.48
CA THR A 169 16.32 -2.32 -6.36
C THR A 169 15.66 -1.14 -7.06
N TYR A 170 15.37 -0.07 -6.33
CA TYR A 170 14.74 1.13 -6.88
C TYR A 170 15.39 2.39 -6.35
N ARG A 171 15.42 3.43 -7.19
CA ARG A 171 15.72 4.81 -6.80
C ARG A 171 14.46 5.56 -6.37
N SER A 172 13.41 5.47 -7.17
CA SER A 172 12.08 6.03 -6.87
C SER A 172 10.99 5.23 -7.55
N LYS A 173 9.83 5.10 -6.92
CA LYS A 173 8.65 4.46 -7.49
C LYS A 173 7.37 5.07 -6.94
N LYS A 174 6.34 5.17 -7.79
CA LYS A 174 4.95 5.31 -7.33
C LYS A 174 4.37 3.91 -7.24
N LEU A 175 3.78 3.59 -6.10
CA LEU A 175 3.27 2.28 -5.76
C LEU A 175 1.78 2.42 -5.43
N ASP A 176 0.99 1.50 -5.97
CA ASP A 176 -0.42 1.34 -5.71
C ASP A 176 -0.59 0.02 -4.93
N PHE A 177 -0.87 0.11 -3.64
CA PHE A 177 -1.07 -1.04 -2.75
C PHE A 177 -2.55 -1.36 -2.61
N TYR A 178 -2.89 -2.65 -2.61
CA TYR A 178 -4.25 -3.13 -2.44
C TYR A 178 -4.32 -4.07 -1.24
N PHE A 179 -5.02 -3.67 -0.18
CA PHE A 179 -5.19 -4.43 1.05
C PHE A 179 -6.62 -4.94 1.21
N PRO A 180 -6.83 -6.22 1.56
CA PRO A 180 -8.14 -6.74 1.91
C PRO A 180 -8.47 -6.36 3.37
N PHE A 181 -9.31 -5.37 3.58
CA PHE A 181 -9.57 -4.81 4.91
C PHE A 181 -11.02 -5.07 5.37
N PRO A 182 -11.30 -5.24 6.67
CA PRO A 182 -12.67 -5.40 7.16
C PRO A 182 -13.58 -4.23 6.76
N LYS A 183 -14.80 -4.54 6.30
CA LYS A 183 -15.79 -3.50 5.95
C LYS A 183 -16.26 -2.70 7.15
N SER A 184 -16.26 -3.30 8.34
CA SER A 184 -16.58 -2.66 9.62
C SER A 184 -15.58 -1.57 10.01
N SER A 185 -14.36 -1.61 9.49
CA SER A 185 -13.27 -0.71 9.88
C SER A 185 -13.11 0.44 8.89
N SER A 186 -13.12 1.67 9.39
CA SER A 186 -12.93 2.90 8.60
C SER A 186 -11.53 3.50 8.74
N ILE A 187 -10.69 2.95 9.62
CA ILE A 187 -9.35 3.44 9.90
C ILE A 187 -8.40 2.24 9.95
N GLY A 188 -7.20 2.40 9.41
CA GLY A 188 -6.10 1.47 9.57
C GLY A 188 -4.78 2.22 9.73
N VAL A 189 -3.76 1.55 10.23
CA VAL A 189 -2.42 2.14 10.39
C VAL A 189 -1.45 1.39 9.49
N LEU A 190 -0.84 2.10 8.54
CA LEU A 190 0.15 1.56 7.63
C LEU A 190 1.51 1.55 8.32
N TYR A 191 2.17 0.40 8.29
CA TYR A 191 3.52 0.17 8.81
C TYR A 191 4.47 -0.31 7.70
N TYR A 192 5.76 -0.05 7.89
CA TYR A 192 6.87 -0.67 7.16
C TYR A 192 7.79 -1.35 8.16
N GLY A 193 7.73 -2.68 8.23
CA GLY A 193 8.27 -3.42 9.36
C GLY A 193 7.53 -3.01 10.63
N GLU A 194 8.28 -2.55 11.63
CA GLU A 194 7.75 -2.00 12.89
C GLU A 194 7.57 -0.47 12.85
N GLU A 195 8.01 0.19 11.77
CA GLU A 195 7.96 1.64 11.64
C GLU A 195 6.57 2.09 11.18
N LYS A 196 5.90 2.91 12.00
CA LYS A 196 4.61 3.51 11.65
C LYS A 196 4.79 4.53 10.51
N VAL A 197 4.16 4.26 9.38
CA VAL A 197 4.17 5.14 8.21
C VAL A 197 3.01 6.13 8.28
N ALA A 198 1.76 5.68 8.37
CA ALA A 198 0.63 6.61 8.32
C ALA A 198 -0.63 6.04 8.98
N ILE A 199 -1.49 6.93 9.48
CA ILE A 199 -2.89 6.59 9.77
C ILE A 199 -3.67 6.82 8.48
N VAL A 200 -4.41 5.80 8.05
CA VAL A 200 -5.19 5.81 6.82
C VAL A 200 -6.67 5.76 7.18
N VAL A 201 -7.43 6.71 6.64
CA VAL A 201 -8.88 6.76 6.81
C VAL A 201 -9.55 6.39 5.50
N PHE A 202 -10.41 5.38 5.54
CA PHE A 202 -11.16 4.86 4.41
C PHE A 202 -12.53 5.55 4.38
N LYS A 203 -12.76 6.38 3.38
CA LYS A 203 -14.08 6.97 3.10
C LYS A 203 -14.87 6.06 2.16
#